data_AF-A0A6B2UW62-F1
#
_entry.id   AF-A0A6B2UW62-F1
#
_cell.length_a   1.000
_cell.length_b   1.000
_cell.length_c   1.000
_cell.angle_alpha   90.00
_cell.angle_beta   90.00
_cell.angle_gamma   90.00
#
_symmetry.space_group_name_H-M   'P 1'
#
loop_
_entity.id
_entity.type
_entity.pdbx_description
1 polymer ?
#
loop_
_entity_poly.entity_id
_entity_poly.type
_entity_poly.pdbx_seq_one_letter_code
_entity_poly.pdbx_strand_id
1 'polypeptide(L)' 'MTAADVARLWGISTGSVYRHASEAGWRRHHRRGRTYYHGEDVLATLGGRRTGG' A
#
# COMPACT_ATOMS: atom_id res chain seq x y z
N MET A 1 -5.69 3.33 3.45
CA MET A 1 -5.85 2.95 2.02
C MET A 1 -6.04 1.46 1.91
N THR A 2 -7.02 0.99 1.13
CA THR A 2 -7.19 -0.46 0.92
C THR A 2 -6.10 -1.01 -0.01
N ALA A 3 -5.89 -2.33 -0.01
CA ALA A 3 -4.96 -2.95 -0.95
C ALA A 3 -5.33 -2.66 -2.43
N ALA A 4 -6.63 -2.59 -2.73
CA ALA A 4 -7.12 -2.27 -4.07
C ALA A 4 -6.80 -0.82 -4.47
N ASP A 5 -6.93 0.14 -3.54
CA ASP A 5 -6.60 1.54 -3.80
C ASP A 5 -5.11 1.70 -4.10
N VAL A 6 -4.24 1.05 -3.30
CA VAL A 6 -2.78 1.08 -3.49
C VAL A 6 -2.40 0.46 -4.84
N ALA A 7 -2.97 -0.71 -5.17
CA ALA A 7 -2.74 -1.38 -6.44
C ALA A 7 -3.05 -0.47 -7.63
N ARG A 8 -4.20 0.23 -7.60
CA ARG A 8 -4.62 1.16 -8.64
C ARG A 8 -3.73 2.40 -8.71
N LEU A 9 -3.39 3.00 -7.57
CA LEU A 9 -2.66 4.28 -7.51
C LEU A 9 -1.18 4.15 -7.90
N TRP A 10 -0.55 3.00 -7.65
CA TRP A 10 0.85 2.74 -7.99
C TRP A 10 1.04 1.77 -9.18
N GLY A 11 -0.06 1.30 -9.79
CA GLY A 11 0.02 0.41 -10.96
C GLY A 11 0.67 -0.94 -10.67
N ILE A 12 0.48 -1.49 -9.46
CA ILE A 12 1.05 -2.78 -9.04
C ILE A 12 -0.05 -3.79 -8.70
N SER A 13 0.28 -5.08 -8.75
CA SER A 13 -0.67 -6.13 -8.35
C SER A 13 -0.98 -6.07 -6.85
N THR A 14 -2.19 -6.49 -6.46
CA THR A 14 -2.58 -6.61 -5.04
C THR A 14 -1.67 -7.55 -4.26
N GLY A 15 -1.16 -8.62 -4.89
CA GLY A 15 -0.13 -9.49 -4.30
C GLY A 15 1.17 -8.74 -3.99
N SER A 16 1.59 -7.82 -4.87
CA SER A 16 2.76 -6.95 -4.60
C SER A 16 2.48 -5.99 -3.44
N VAL A 17 1.25 -5.47 -3.32
CA VAL A 17 0.85 -4.65 -2.16
C VAL A 17 1.00 -5.43 -0.86
N TYR A 18 0.49 -6.67 -0.80
CA TYR A 18 0.62 -7.51 0.39
C TYR A 18 2.06 -7.84 0.72
N ARG A 19 2.89 -8.13 -0.29
CA ARG A 19 4.32 -8.36 -0.11
C ARG A 19 4.99 -7.14 0.51
N HIS A 20 4.82 -5.95 -0.07
CA HIS A 20 5.37 -4.71 0.49
C HIS A 20 4.85 -4.42 1.90
N ALA A 21 3.56 -4.64 2.15
CA ALA A 21 2.97 -4.45 3.46
C ALA A 21 3.54 -5.40 4.51
N SER A 22 3.87 -6.63 4.13
CA SER A 22 4.49 -7.62 5.01
C SER A 22 5.98 -7.33 5.23
N GLU A 23 6.74 -7.05 4.17
CA GLU A 23 8.18 -6.81 4.21
C GLU A 23 8.53 -5.51 4.96
N ALA A 24 7.77 -4.43 4.73
CA ALA A 24 7.97 -3.14 5.36
C ALA A 24 7.11 -2.94 6.62
N GLY A 25 6.37 -3.96 7.06
CA GLY A 25 5.59 -3.93 8.30
C GLY A 25 4.53 -2.81 8.35
N TRP A 26 3.78 -2.60 7.26
CA TRP A 26 2.81 -1.50 7.18
C TRP A 26 1.77 -1.58 8.28
N ARG A 27 1.58 -0.46 8.98
CA ARG A 27 0.50 -0.29 9.95
C ARG A 27 -0.82 -0.43 9.23
N ARG A 28 -1.71 -1.22 9.82
CA ARG A 28 -3.05 -1.49 9.29
C ARG A 28 -4.09 -1.36 10.38
N HIS A 29 -5.27 -0.88 10.01
CA HIS A 29 -6.43 -0.89 10.87
C HIS A 29 -7.62 -1.53 10.16
N HIS A 30 -8.47 -2.19 10.95
CA HIS A 30 -9.70 -2.81 10.46
C HIS A 30 -10.86 -1.84 10.71
N ARG A 31 -11.60 -1.52 9.66
CA ARG A 31 -12.80 -0.66 9.76
C ARG A 31 -13.90 -1.24 8.88
N ARG A 32 -15.07 -1.54 9.48
CA ARG A 32 -16.26 -2.06 8.76
C ARG A 32 -15.92 -3.24 7.83
N GLY A 33 -15.15 -4.21 8.32
CA GLY A 33 -14.78 -5.42 7.58
C GLY A 33 -13.71 -5.23 6.48
N ARG A 34 -13.10 -4.05 6.37
CA ARG A 34 -12.02 -3.77 5.41
C ARG A 34 -10.73 -3.44 6.13
N THR A 35 -9.61 -3.89 5.57
CA THR A 35 -8.25 -3.56 6.02
C THR A 35 -7.78 -2.30 5.31
N TYR A 36 -7.30 -1.34 6.08
CA TYR A 36 -6.74 -0.10 5.57
C TYR A 36 -5.31 0.06 6.08
N TYR A 37 -4.39 0.27 5.15
CA TYR A 37 -3.00 0.63 5.44
C TYR A 37 -2.85 2.13 5.70
N HIS A 38 -1.90 2.50 6.54
CA HIS A 38 -1.52 3.89 6.75
C HIS A 38 -0.84 4.44 5.49
N GLY A 39 -1.27 5.63 5.05
CA GLY A 39 -0.75 6.25 3.83
C GLY A 39 0.75 6.56 3.91
N GLU A 40 1.26 6.90 5.10
CA GLU A 40 2.68 7.14 5.34
C GLU A 40 3.54 5.92 5.01
N ASP A 41 3.14 4.72 5.44
CA ASP A 41 3.92 3.50 5.22
C ASP A 41 3.90 3.11 3.73
N VAL A 42 2.76 3.31 3.06
CA VAL A 42 2.61 3.16 1.61
C VAL A 42 3.55 4.12 0.88
N LEU A 43 3.57 5.40 1.27
CA LEU A 43 4.42 6.42 0.66
C LEU A 43 5.90 6.19 0.95
N ALA A 44 6.28 5.79 2.16
CA ALA A 44 7.67 5.47 2.50
C ALA A 44 8.21 4.32 1.63
N THR A 45 7.35 3.34 1.30
CA THR A 45 7.74 2.16 0.53
C THR A 45 7.64 2.37 -0.99
N LEU A 46 6.61 3.06 -1.46
CA LEU A 46 6.28 3.19 -2.89
C LEU A 46 6.40 4.62 -3.44
N GLY A 47 6.62 5.62 -2.58
CA GLY A 47 6.71 7.03 -2.96
C GLY A 47 7.88 7.32 -3.88
N GLY A 48 9.00 6.61 -3.72
CA GLY A 48 10.17 6.72 -4.61
C GLY A 48 9.92 6.24 -6.05
N ARG A 49 8.82 5.52 -6.31
CA ARG A 49 8.43 5.09 -7.66
C ARG A 49 7.68 6.18 -8.45
N ARG A 50 7.34 7.32 -7.82
CA ARG A 50 6.63 8.44 -8.49
C ARG A 50 7.57 9.47 -9.13
N THR A 51 8.89 9.32 -9.01
CA THR A 51 9.89 10.12 -9.73
C THR A 51 10.40 9.34 -10.93
N GLY A 52 9.66 9.41 -12.03
CA GLY A 52 9.99 8.76 -13.30
C GLY A 52 8.85 8.95 -14.30
N GLY A 53 8.72 10.17 -14.81
CA GLY A 53 7.70 10.59 -15.79
C GLY A 53 7.55 12.10 -15.79
#